data_AF-A0A833G7B6-F1
#
_entry.id   AF-A0A833G7B6-F1
#
_cell.length_a   1.000
_cell.length_b   1.000
_cell.length_c   1.000
_cell.angle_alpha   90.00
_cell.angle_beta   90.00
_cell.angle_gamma   90.00
#
_symmetry.space_group_name_H-M   'P 1'
#
loop_
_entity.id
_entity.type
_entity.pdbx_description
1 polymer ?
#
loop_
_entity_poly.entity_id
_entity_poly.type
_entity_poly.pdbx_seq_one_letter_code
_entity_poly.pdbx_strand_id
1 'polypeptide(L)'
;MFVEHRTYTFRPGTLQAWLRKYEAEGLPLQKKHLGRPLGFYTTEIGNLHQVVLLWAFDSLDDRDRRRAAMGADPAWQRYIGEIWAMNAIEAQESKILRPTAFSPAAV
;
A
#
# COMPACT_ATOMS: atom_id res chain seq x y z
N MET A 1 -1.99 -16.26 8.46
CA MET A 1 -1.76 -14.81 8.38
C MET A 1 -0.47 -14.51 7.64
N PHE A 2 -0.49 -13.51 6.76
CA PHE A 2 0.66 -12.96 6.05
C PHE A 2 0.64 -11.43 6.12
N VAL A 3 1.82 -10.82 6.03
CA VAL A 3 1.98 -9.37 5.90
C VAL A 3 2.49 -9.05 4.51
N GLU A 4 1.77 -8.22 3.75
CA GLU A 4 2.26 -7.65 2.51
C GLU A 4 3.03 -6.37 2.82
N HIS A 5 4.33 -6.37 2.56
CA HIS A 5 5.21 -5.20 2.65
C HIS A 5 5.39 -4.62 1.26
N ARG A 6 4.82 -3.44 1.02
CA ARG A 6 4.93 -2.71 -0.25
C ARG A 6 5.86 -1.51 -0.09
N THR A 7 6.79 -1.35 -1.02
CA THR A 7 7.70 -0.22 -1.07
C THR A 7 7.59 0.45 -2.42
N TYR A 8 7.28 1.75 -2.43
CA TYR A 8 7.20 2.55 -3.65
C TYR A 8 8.29 3.62 -3.62
N THR A 9 9.07 3.70 -4.70
CA THR A 9 10.05 4.77 -4.93
C THR A 9 9.43 5.83 -5.83
N PHE A 10 9.56 7.09 -5.43
CA PHE A 10 8.95 8.23 -6.09
C PHE A 10 10.01 9.11 -6.74
N ARG A 11 9.63 9.76 -7.84
CA ARG A 11 10.42 10.85 -8.41
C ARG A 11 10.65 11.93 -7.34
N PRO A 12 11.87 12.48 -7.21
CA PRO A 12 12.14 13.59 -6.30
C PRO A 12 11.13 14.76 -6.50
N GLY A 13 10.65 15.33 -5.39
CA GLY A 13 9.68 16.43 -5.40
C GLY A 13 8.21 16.04 -5.55
N THR A 14 7.90 14.78 -5.88
CA THR A 14 6.51 14.36 -6.18
C THR A 14 5.78 13.68 -5.01
N LEU A 15 6.55 13.13 -4.06
CA LEU A 15 6.04 12.33 -2.94
C LEU A 15 4.93 13.03 -2.14
N GLN A 16 5.11 14.30 -1.80
CA GLN A 16 4.17 15.02 -0.93
C GLN A 16 2.80 15.22 -1.59
N ALA A 17 2.76 15.46 -2.91
CA ALA A 17 1.51 15.55 -3.64
C ALA A 17 0.80 14.18 -3.68
N TRP A 18 1.58 13.10 -3.87
CA TRP A 18 1.05 11.75 -3.84
C TRP A 18 0.50 11.37 -2.46
N LEU A 19 1.20 11.70 -1.37
CA LEU A 19 0.76 11.41 0.00
C LEU A 19 -0.56 12.09 0.32
N ARG A 20 -0.72 13.38 0.00
CA ARG A 20 -1.99 14.09 0.20
C ARG A 20 -3.16 13.42 -0.52
N LYS A 21 -2.95 13.01 -1.77
CA LYS A 21 -3.97 12.31 -2.56
C LYS A 21 -4.24 10.91 -2.02
N TYR A 22 -3.20 10.19 -1.60
CA TYR A 22 -3.34 8.89 -0.97
C TYR A 22 -4.14 8.97 0.33
N GLU A 23 -3.83 9.90 1.22
CA GLU A 23 -4.55 10.09 2.48
C GLU A 23 -6.02 10.44 2.24
N ALA A 24 -6.30 11.38 1.33
CA ALA A 24 -7.65 11.85 1.07
C ALA A 24 -8.54 10.82 0.35
N GLU A 25 -7.99 10.07 -0.61
CA GLU A 25 -8.79 9.22 -1.51
C GLU A 25 -8.37 7.74 -1.49
N GLY A 26 -7.06 7.47 -1.53
CA GLY A 26 -6.52 6.12 -1.67
C GLY A 26 -6.68 5.25 -0.42
N LEU A 27 -6.41 5.82 0.76
CA LEU A 27 -6.43 5.13 2.04
C LEU A 27 -7.84 4.66 2.42
N PRO A 28 -8.91 5.49 2.32
CA PRO A 28 -10.28 5.01 2.55
C PRO A 28 -10.68 3.86 1.63
N LEU A 29 -10.33 3.93 0.33
CA LEU A 29 -10.61 2.88 -0.65
C LEU A 29 -9.84 1.58 -0.31
N GLN A 30 -8.56 1.67 0.03
CA GLN A 30 -7.80 0.50 0.44
C GLN A 30 -8.30 -0.10 1.75
N LYS A 31 -8.63 0.71 2.76
CA LYS A 31 -9.21 0.21 4.02
C LYS A 31 -10.53 -0.51 3.79
N LYS A 32 -11.41 0.02 2.93
CA LYS A 32 -12.68 -0.61 2.55
C LYS A 32 -12.50 -2.05 2.04
N HIS A 33 -11.46 -2.31 1.26
CA HIS A 33 -11.27 -3.61 0.60
C HIS A 33 -10.24 -4.53 1.28
N LEU A 34 -9.09 -3.99 1.67
CA LEU A 34 -7.96 -4.75 2.22
C LEU A 34 -8.11 -4.98 3.73
N GLY A 35 -8.83 -4.10 4.43
CA GLY A 35 -9.15 -4.24 5.84
C GLY A 35 -8.05 -3.71 6.75
N ARG A 36 -7.08 -4.54 7.12
CA ARG A 36 -6.16 -4.32 8.27
C ARG A 36 -4.81 -3.74 7.85
N PRO A 37 -4.60 -2.40 7.86
CA PRO A 37 -3.27 -1.83 7.73
C PRO A 37 -2.47 -2.03 9.02
N LEU A 38 -1.18 -2.31 8.88
CA LEU A 38 -0.24 -2.41 10.00
C LEU A 38 0.67 -1.18 10.12
N GLY A 39 0.81 -0.38 9.05
CA GLY A 39 1.58 0.86 9.10
C GLY A 39 1.81 1.49 7.75
N PHE A 40 2.11 2.79 7.79
CA PHE A 40 2.44 3.65 6.65
C PHE A 40 3.62 4.52 7.05
N TYR A 41 4.70 4.48 6.28
CA TYR A 41 5.94 5.17 6.60
C TYR A 41 6.54 5.84 5.37
N THR A 42 7.27 6.91 5.59
CA THR A 42 8.23 7.46 4.62
C THR A 42 9.64 7.17 5.09
N THR A 43 10.57 6.95 4.16
CA THR A 43 11.99 6.77 4.51
C THR A 43 12.62 8.12 4.85
N GLU A 44 13.06 8.27 6.11
CA GLU A 44 13.79 9.47 6.58
C GLU A 44 15.31 9.34 6.32
N ILE A 45 15.88 8.15 6.56
CA ILE A 45 17.29 7.85 6.35
C ILE A 45 17.40 6.54 5.55
N GLY A 46 18.22 6.52 4.50
CA GLY A 46 18.36 5.39 3.57
C GLY A 46 17.95 5.78 2.15
N ASN A 47 17.18 4.94 1.46
CA ASN A 47 16.66 5.28 0.14
C ASN A 47 15.49 6.27 0.27
N LEU A 48 15.79 7.55 0.03
CA LEU A 48 14.84 8.64 0.14
C LEU A 48 13.72 8.55 -0.91
N HIS A 49 12.70 9.38 -0.73
CA HIS A 49 11.54 9.42 -1.62
C HIS A 49 10.82 8.07 -1.72
N GLN A 50 10.77 7.33 -0.62
CA GLN A 50 10.06 6.06 -0.54
C GLN A 50 8.89 6.10 0.44
N VAL A 51 7.85 5.34 0.11
CA VAL A 51 6.78 4.98 1.05
C VAL A 51 6.81 3.48 1.28
N VAL A 52 6.62 3.09 2.54
CA VAL A 52 6.42 1.70 2.97
C VAL A 52 4.99 1.55 3.51
N LEU A 53 4.25 0.58 2.96
CA LEU A 53 2.89 0.23 3.39
C LEU A 53 2.85 -1.24 3.81
N LEU A 54 2.26 -1.51 4.98
CA LEU A 54 2.12 -2.87 5.52
C LEU A 54 0.64 -3.24 5.67
N TRP A 55 0.24 -4.39 5.15
CA TRP A 55 -1.14 -4.90 5.21
C TRP A 55 -1.20 -6.35 5.70
N ALA A 56 -2.14 -6.66 6.59
CA ALA A 56 -2.36 -8.01 7.10
C ALA A 56 -3.47 -8.74 6.35
N PHE A 57 -3.20 -9.99 5.96
CA PHE A 57 -4.14 -10.90 5.31
C PHE A 57 -4.20 -12.25 6.02
N ASP A 58 -5.36 -12.90 6.02
CA ASP A 58 -5.53 -14.17 6.72
C ASP A 58 -4.82 -15.32 5.99
N SER A 59 -4.89 -15.30 4.66
CA SER A 59 -4.20 -16.21 3.72
C SER A 59 -3.84 -15.46 2.42
N LEU A 60 -3.13 -16.14 1.50
CA LEU A 60 -2.88 -15.59 0.17
C LEU A 60 -4.17 -15.54 -0.68
N ASP A 61 -5.05 -16.54 -0.55
CA ASP A 61 -6.36 -16.51 -1.21
C ASP A 61 -7.23 -15.34 -0.73
N ASP A 62 -7.20 -15.06 0.58
CA ASP A 62 -7.90 -13.90 1.15
C ASP A 62 -7.33 -12.58 0.60
N ARG A 63 -6.00 -12.47 0.50
CA ARG A 63 -5.34 -11.34 -0.15
C ARG A 63 -5.82 -11.17 -1.59
N ASP A 64 -5.78 -12.23 -2.38
CA ASP A 64 -6.10 -12.16 -3.81
C ASP A 64 -7.57 -11.81 -4.03
N ARG A 65 -8.49 -12.38 -3.25
CA ARG A 65 -9.91 -12.00 -3.25
C ARG A 65 -10.12 -10.52 -2.93
N ARG A 66 -9.49 -10.01 -1.86
CA ARG A 66 -9.62 -8.59 -1.45
C ARG A 66 -9.02 -7.64 -2.49
N ARG A 67 -7.85 -7.98 -3.06
CA ARG A 67 -7.21 -7.18 -4.11
C ARG A 67 -8.00 -7.19 -5.41
N ALA A 68 -8.60 -8.33 -5.79
CA ALA A 68 -9.48 -8.43 -6.94
C ALA A 68 -10.74 -7.58 -6.77
N ALA A 69 -11.39 -7.65 -5.60
CA ALA A 69 -12.55 -6.81 -5.28
C ALA A 69 -12.20 -5.31 -5.34
N MET A 70 -11.04 -4.92 -4.80
CA MET A 70 -10.54 -3.55 -4.92
C MET A 70 -10.31 -3.15 -6.38
N GLY A 71 -9.68 -4.01 -7.19
CA GLY A 71 -9.40 -3.76 -8.61
C GLY A 71 -10.67 -3.60 -9.47
N ALA A 72 -11.77 -4.23 -9.06
CA ALA A 72 -13.07 -4.14 -9.71
C ALA A 72 -13.91 -2.91 -9.26
N ASP A 73 -13.53 -2.21 -8.18
CA ASP A 73 -14.26 -1.04 -7.70
C ASP A 73 -14.03 0.16 -8.65
N PRO A 74 -15.08 0.74 -9.27
CA PRO A 74 -14.93 1.89 -10.17
C PRO A 74 -14.26 3.09 -9.51
N ALA A 75 -14.47 3.31 -8.21
CA ALA A 75 -13.82 4.39 -7.48
C ALA A 75 -12.30 4.14 -7.37
N TRP A 76 -11.89 2.89 -7.20
CA TRP A 76 -10.47 2.51 -7.23
C TRP A 76 -9.88 2.66 -8.64
N GLN A 77 -10.60 2.25 -9.69
CA GLN A 77 -10.14 2.41 -11.07
C GLN A 77 -9.92 3.88 -11.45
N ARG A 78 -10.85 4.77 -11.06
CA ARG A 78 -10.67 6.22 -11.22
C ARG A 78 -9.44 6.72 -10.47
N TYR A 79 -9.36 6.43 -9.17
CA TYR A 79 -8.26 6.86 -8.31
C TYR A 79 -6.90 6.40 -8.85
N ILE A 80 -6.76 5.12 -9.21
CA ILE A 80 -5.47 4.59 -9.68
C ILE A 80 -5.08 5.17 -11.04
N GLY A 81 -6.05 5.46 -11.92
CA GLY A 81 -5.81 6.19 -13.17
C GLY A 81 -5.24 7.59 -12.93
N GLU A 82 -5.82 8.34 -11.99
CA GLU A 82 -5.31 9.66 -11.59
C GLU A 82 -3.91 9.55 -10.97
N ILE A 83 -3.62 8.50 -10.18
CA ILE A 83 -2.28 8.25 -9.62
C ILE A 83 -1.24 7.98 -10.72
N TRP A 84 -1.58 7.21 -11.75
CA TRP A 84 -0.69 7.00 -12.89
C TRP A 84 -0.45 8.29 -13.68
N ALA A 85 -1.50 9.09 -13.88
CA ALA A 85 -1.40 10.38 -14.57
C ALA A 85 -0.49 11.39 -13.85
N MET A 86 -0.38 11.30 -12.51
CA MET A 86 0.58 12.12 -11.76
C MET A 86 2.03 11.85 -12.17
N ASN A 87 2.31 10.71 -12.80
CA ASN A 87 3.68 10.25 -13.04
C ASN A 87 4.46 10.40 -11.71
N ALA A 88 3.91 9.79 -10.64
CA ALA A 88 4.46 9.72 -9.28
C ALA A 88 5.71 8.85 -9.11
N ILE A 89 5.49 7.59 -9.49
CA ILE A 89 6.18 6.41 -8.97
C ILE A 89 7.15 5.91 -10.02
N GLU A 90 8.40 5.67 -9.61
CA GLU A 90 9.47 5.14 -10.46
C GLU A 90 9.60 3.62 -10.34
N ALA A 91 9.44 3.10 -9.13
CA ALA A 91 9.56 1.68 -8.85
C ALA A 91 8.57 1.24 -7.78
N GLN A 92 8.14 -0.01 -7.86
CA GLN A 92 7.30 -0.65 -6.86
C GLN A 92 7.82 -2.04 -6.57
N GLU A 93 7.91 -2.38 -5.29
CA GLU A 93 8.25 -3.70 -4.81
C GLU A 93 7.18 -4.18 -3.83
N SER A 94 6.90 -5.49 -3.83
CA SER A 94 6.02 -6.12 -2.87
C SER A 94 6.62 -7.42 -2.36
N LYS A 95 6.67 -7.59 -1.05
CA LYS A 95 7.15 -8.78 -0.35
C LYS A 95 6.04 -9.37 0.50
N ILE A 96 5.91 -10.69 0.49
CA ILE A 96 5.02 -11.42 1.39
C ILE A 96 5.85 -11.93 2.56
N LEU A 97 5.51 -11.49 3.76
CA LEU A 97 6.22 -11.82 4.98
C LEU A 97 5.37 -12.75 5.84
N ARG A 98 6.03 -13.73 6.47
CA ARG A 98 5.44 -14.55 7.53
C ARG A 98 5.90 -14.00 8.89
N PRO A 99 5.00 -13.64 9.80
CA PRO A 99 5.40 -13.21 11.14
C PRO A 99 6.08 -14.36 11.90
N THR A 100 7.09 -14.04 12.70
CA THR A 100 7.67 -14.97 13.68
C THR A 100 6.72 -15.16 14.86
N ALA A 101 6.95 -16.19 15.68
CA ALA A 101 6.08 -16.50 16.83
C ALA A 101 6.06 -15.40 17.91
N PHE A 102 7.08 -14.54 17.97
CA PHE A 102 7.20 -13.43 18.92
C PHE A 102 6.96 -12.05 18.28
N SER A 103 6.54 -12.01 17.01
CA SER A 103 6.16 -10.76 16.36
C SER A 103 4.95 -10.15 17.09
N PRO A 104 4.98 -8.86 17.48
CA PRO A 104 3.87 -8.23 18.20
C PRO A 104 2.54 -8.26 17.41
N ALA A 105 2.64 -8.30 16.08
CA ALA A 105 1.49 -8.44 15.20
C ALA A 105 1.04 -9.91 15.12
N ALA A 106 0.27 -10.37 16.12
CA ALA A 106 -0.68 -11.49 16.05
C ALA A 106 -1.54 -11.58 17.34
N VAL A 107 -2.48 -10.64 17.53
CA VAL A 107 -3.79 -10.90 18.17
C VAL A 107 -4.85 -10.31 17.26
#